data_AF-A0A930FKI4-F1
#
_entry.id   AF-A0A930FKI4-F1
#
_cell.length_a   1.000
_cell.length_b   1.000
_cell.length_c   1.000
_cell.angle_alpha   90.00
_cell.angle_beta   90.00
_cell.angle_gamma   90.00
#
_symmetry.space_group_name_H-M   'P 1'
#
loop_
_entity.id
_entity.type
_entity.pdbx_description
1 polymer ?
#
loop_
_entity_poly.entity_id
_entity_poly.type
_entity_poly.pdbx_seq_one_letter_code
_entity_poly.pdbx_strand_id
1 'polypeptide(L)'
;VSNFRPILVGLKDRFNLDAMVIDPYFGQNAVQSAMEGIGRSFSQVMFLLLIAFIFNLVLVKFNKITKLRAVFTTGHVQMQQAATAFWLILFCFPQLGDTPILIVMSLILGLYWAVGSNLTVEISQDLTDGGGFCVAHQQMFGIAFFTYLSKKLFGNKKNSKRIEDIQLPGFMSIFNENMVSTAILMMIFFGAIMAVLGKDYFIETKVLKEGASFFMYVVDTSLKFAVYLAILQLGVRTFVTELTNSFQGISNTFLPGAVPGIDCAATYGFGSPNAVTIGFLFGALGQFIAIVALLLLKSPTIVIAGFVPVFFDNATIAVYANNKGGIKAAILFPFISGLCQVFGSAFIAGMVGLAANGGYLGMWDWAVVWPIFTVIMKYAGFIGLAIILVVLILIPQLQYRSHPDTYFLCVEDYEAYKEKVKKE
;
A
#
# COMPACT_ATOMS: atom_id res chain seq x y z
N VAL A 1 -5.96 3.47 13.37
CA VAL A 1 -6.97 4.03 12.43
C VAL A 1 -8.01 4.87 13.15
N SER A 2 -8.78 4.33 14.09
CA SER A 2 -9.88 5.03 14.80
C SER A 2 -9.48 6.38 15.42
N ASN A 3 -8.28 6.48 16.01
CA ASN A 3 -7.83 7.71 16.67
C ASN A 3 -7.28 8.78 15.72
N PHE A 4 -6.70 8.39 14.58
CA PHE A 4 -5.95 9.31 13.71
C PHE A 4 -6.69 9.70 12.43
N ARG A 5 -7.58 8.83 11.92
CA ARG A 5 -8.41 9.14 10.74
C ARG A 5 -9.27 10.40 10.97
N PRO A 6 -9.98 10.57 12.11
CA PRO A 6 -10.78 11.77 12.34
C PRO A 6 -9.95 13.06 12.32
N ILE A 7 -8.69 13.00 12.77
CA ILE A 7 -7.79 14.16 12.78
C ILE A 7 -7.46 14.61 11.35
N LEU A 8 -7.12 13.67 10.45
CA LEU A 8 -6.79 14.02 9.07
C LEU A 8 -8.02 14.40 8.25
N VAL A 9 -9.13 13.68 8.42
CA VAL A 9 -10.39 14.00 7.75
C VAL A 9 -10.97 15.31 8.25
N GLY A 10 -10.80 15.65 9.53
CA GLY A 10 -11.30 16.89 10.12
C GLY A 10 -10.72 18.17 9.51
N LEU A 11 -9.58 18.08 8.80
CA LEU A 11 -9.06 19.20 8.02
C LEU A 11 -10.04 19.62 6.91
N LYS A 12 -10.81 18.67 6.37
CA LYS A 12 -11.90 18.95 5.43
C LYS A 12 -12.93 19.89 6.04
N ASP A 13 -13.40 19.55 7.24
CA ASP A 13 -14.45 20.29 7.95
C ASP A 13 -13.92 21.67 8.36
N ARG A 14 -12.70 21.71 8.92
CA ARG A 14 -12.07 22.94 9.41
C ARG A 14 -11.90 24.00 8.33
N PHE A 15 -11.59 23.58 7.11
CA PHE A 15 -11.40 24.47 5.97
C PHE A 15 -12.62 24.53 5.03
N ASN A 16 -13.73 23.90 5.40
CA ASN A 16 -14.96 23.82 4.61
C ASN A 16 -14.70 23.41 3.14
N LEU A 17 -13.88 22.38 2.95
CA LEU A 17 -13.45 21.92 1.63
C LEU A 17 -14.47 20.91 1.07
N ASP A 18 -15.04 21.21 -0.10
CA ASP A 18 -15.74 20.18 -0.89
C ASP A 18 -14.70 19.32 -1.61
N ALA A 19 -14.32 18.22 -0.95
CA ALA A 19 -13.20 17.39 -1.35
C ALA A 19 -13.48 15.91 -1.11
N MET A 20 -12.91 15.07 -1.97
CA MET A 20 -12.93 13.62 -1.79
C MET A 20 -11.82 13.18 -0.83
N VAL A 21 -12.04 12.06 -0.13
CA VAL A 21 -11.05 11.47 0.78
C VAL A 21 -10.34 10.30 0.10
N ILE A 22 -9.01 10.32 0.09
CA ILE A 22 -8.20 9.18 -0.36
C ILE A 22 -7.97 8.20 0.79
N ASP A 23 -8.89 7.25 0.96
CA ASP A 23 -8.84 6.19 1.98
C ASP A 23 -9.58 4.95 1.42
N PRO A 24 -9.04 3.72 1.54
CA PRO A 24 -9.66 2.53 0.96
C PRO A 24 -11.11 2.27 1.37
N TYR A 25 -11.49 2.66 2.59
CA TYR A 25 -12.87 2.51 3.06
C TYR A 25 -13.78 3.58 2.47
N PHE A 26 -13.32 4.83 2.37
CA PHE A 26 -14.05 5.88 1.66
C PHE A 26 -14.18 5.56 0.17
N GLY A 27 -13.13 5.02 -0.45
CA GLY A 27 -13.17 4.56 -1.84
C GLY A 27 -14.16 3.43 -2.06
N GLN A 28 -14.20 2.43 -1.17
CA GLN A 28 -15.19 1.35 -1.25
C GLN A 28 -16.62 1.88 -1.09
N ASN A 29 -16.87 2.78 -0.13
CA ASN A 29 -18.18 3.40 0.06
C ASN A 29 -18.58 4.24 -1.15
N ALA A 30 -17.65 5.01 -1.71
CA ALA A 30 -17.88 5.82 -2.91
C ALA A 30 -18.29 4.94 -4.11
N VAL A 31 -17.61 3.80 -4.31
CA VAL A 31 -18.00 2.82 -5.33
C VAL A 31 -19.39 2.25 -5.06
N GLN A 32 -19.68 1.88 -3.81
CA GLN A 32 -20.99 1.35 -3.45
C GLN A 32 -22.10 2.36 -3.79
N SER A 33 -21.95 3.61 -3.36
CA SER A 33 -22.91 4.68 -3.68
C SER A 33 -23.02 4.93 -5.19
N ALA A 34 -21.90 4.87 -5.92
CA ALA A 34 -21.90 5.07 -7.36
C ALA A 34 -22.62 3.92 -8.11
N MET A 35 -22.45 2.67 -7.64
CA MET A 35 -23.14 1.50 -8.18
C MET A 35 -24.65 1.54 -7.90
N GLU A 36 -25.05 1.91 -6.68
CA GLU A 36 -26.45 2.11 -6.31
C GLU A 36 -27.11 3.20 -7.17
N GLY A 37 -26.38 4.28 -7.45
CA GLY A 37 -26.83 5.38 -8.31
C GLY A 37 -27.11 4.97 -9.77
N ILE A 38 -26.48 3.90 -10.26
CA ILE A 38 -26.73 3.32 -11.59
C ILE A 38 -27.60 2.05 -11.55
N GLY A 39 -28.24 1.77 -10.40
CA GLY A 39 -29.15 0.64 -10.21
C GLY A 39 -28.48 -0.74 -10.19
N ARG A 40 -27.17 -0.82 -9.91
CA ARG A 40 -26.41 -2.08 -9.88
C ARG A 40 -26.14 -2.54 -8.46
N SER A 41 -26.20 -3.86 -8.25
CA SER A 41 -25.96 -4.47 -6.94
C SER A 41 -24.48 -4.61 -6.62
N PHE A 42 -24.09 -4.19 -5.42
CA PHE A 42 -22.74 -4.39 -4.90
C PHE A 42 -22.34 -5.88 -4.74
N SER A 43 -23.31 -6.81 -4.75
CA SER A 43 -23.05 -8.25 -4.73
C SER A 43 -22.17 -8.73 -5.91
N GLN A 44 -22.20 -8.02 -7.05
CA GLN A 44 -21.35 -8.32 -8.20
C GLN A 44 -19.86 -8.21 -7.87
N VAL A 45 -19.49 -7.30 -6.96
CA VAL A 45 -18.12 -7.16 -6.46
C VAL A 45 -17.67 -8.40 -5.69
N MET A 46 -18.57 -9.03 -4.94
CA MET A 46 -18.25 -10.25 -4.18
C MET A 46 -18.00 -11.44 -5.12
N PHE A 47 -18.81 -11.57 -6.19
CA PHE A 47 -18.56 -12.58 -7.23
C PHE A 47 -17.24 -12.31 -7.97
N LEU A 48 -16.96 -11.06 -8.33
CA LEU A 48 -15.69 -10.68 -8.93
C LEU A 48 -14.52 -11.11 -8.05
N LEU A 49 -14.57 -10.78 -6.75
CA LEU A 49 -13.52 -11.16 -5.79
C LEU A 49 -13.29 -12.67 -5.80
N LEU A 50 -14.36 -13.45 -5.66
CA LEU A 50 -14.25 -14.91 -5.59
C LEU A 50 -13.62 -15.48 -6.86
N ILE A 51 -14.08 -15.06 -8.03
CA ILE A 51 -13.57 -15.55 -9.32
C ILE A 51 -12.12 -15.11 -9.53
N ALA A 52 -11.79 -13.86 -9.22
CA ALA A 52 -10.42 -13.34 -9.32
C ALA A 52 -9.46 -14.08 -8.38
N PHE A 53 -9.93 -14.45 -7.18
CA PHE A 53 -9.12 -15.21 -6.22
C PHE A 53 -8.90 -16.65 -6.70
N ILE A 54 -9.95 -17.33 -7.17
CA ILE A 54 -9.81 -18.65 -7.81
C ILE A 54 -8.82 -18.58 -8.98
N PHE A 55 -8.90 -17.53 -9.80
CA PHE A 55 -7.98 -17.35 -10.91
C PHE A 55 -6.53 -17.15 -10.43
N ASN A 56 -6.29 -16.40 -9.35
CA ASN A 56 -4.97 -16.31 -8.73
C ASN A 56 -4.45 -17.67 -8.26
N LEU A 57 -5.29 -18.51 -7.63
CA LEU A 57 -4.92 -19.88 -7.24
C LEU A 57 -4.56 -20.74 -8.45
N VAL A 58 -5.32 -20.66 -9.54
CA VAL A 58 -5.03 -21.38 -10.79
C VAL A 58 -3.69 -20.93 -11.37
N LEU A 59 -3.42 -19.63 -11.43
CA LEU A 59 -2.14 -19.09 -11.91
C LEU A 59 -0.95 -19.61 -11.10
N VAL A 60 -1.07 -19.69 -9.78
CA VAL A 60 -0.01 -20.20 -8.89
C VAL A 60 0.11 -21.72 -8.97
N LYS A 61 -0.98 -22.45 -9.11
CA LYS A 61 -0.95 -23.91 -9.30
C LYS A 61 -0.13 -24.30 -10.54
N PHE A 62 -0.19 -23.49 -11.59
CA PHE A 62 0.61 -23.67 -12.80
C PHE A 62 1.92 -22.87 -12.80
N ASN A 63 2.54 -22.64 -11.63
CA ASN A 63 3.76 -21.83 -11.49
C ASN A 63 4.94 -22.26 -12.37
N LYS A 64 5.03 -23.54 -12.76
CA LYS A 64 6.09 -23.99 -13.67
C LYS A 64 5.95 -23.37 -15.06
N ILE A 65 4.74 -22.97 -15.46
CA ILE A 65 4.45 -22.25 -16.71
C ILE A 65 4.38 -20.75 -16.44
N THR A 66 3.52 -20.33 -15.51
CA THR A 66 3.22 -18.90 -15.26
C THR A 66 4.36 -18.16 -14.57
N LYS A 67 5.25 -18.89 -13.88
CA LYS A 67 6.31 -18.38 -13.00
C LYS A 67 5.79 -17.56 -11.81
N LEU A 68 4.49 -17.65 -11.50
CA LEU A 68 3.86 -16.92 -10.39
C LEU A 68 3.83 -17.80 -9.14
N ARG A 69 4.40 -17.32 -8.04
CA ARG A 69 4.51 -18.06 -6.78
C ARG A 69 3.52 -17.56 -5.72
N ALA A 70 3.07 -16.32 -5.82
CA ALA A 70 2.37 -15.64 -4.73
C ALA A 70 0.83 -15.81 -4.78
N VAL A 71 0.25 -16.23 -3.65
CA VAL A 71 -1.21 -16.27 -3.42
C VAL A 71 -1.62 -15.06 -2.60
N PHE A 72 -2.57 -14.27 -3.09
CA PHE A 72 -3.07 -13.07 -2.41
C PHE A 72 -4.10 -13.48 -1.34
N THR A 73 -3.77 -13.38 -0.05
CA THR A 73 -4.66 -13.85 1.04
C THR A 73 -5.27 -12.73 1.89
N THR A 74 -5.00 -11.46 1.58
CA THR A 74 -5.51 -10.32 2.36
C THR A 74 -6.97 -9.97 1.99
N GLY A 75 -7.93 -10.73 2.52
CA GLY A 75 -9.34 -10.67 2.10
C GLY A 75 -10.01 -9.29 2.14
N HIS A 76 -9.79 -8.50 3.20
CA HIS A 76 -10.38 -7.16 3.29
C HIS A 76 -9.85 -6.20 2.21
N VAL A 77 -8.58 -6.36 1.81
CA VAL A 77 -7.97 -5.61 0.71
C VAL A 77 -8.51 -6.11 -0.63
N GLN A 78 -8.67 -7.42 -0.80
CA GLN A 78 -9.30 -7.97 -2.01
C GLN A 78 -10.67 -7.36 -2.27
N MET A 79 -11.46 -7.12 -1.21
CA MET A 79 -12.76 -6.47 -1.33
C MET A 79 -12.67 -5.02 -1.79
N GLN A 80 -11.78 -4.23 -1.19
CA GLN A 80 -11.56 -2.83 -1.57
C GLN A 80 -11.05 -2.70 -3.01
N GLN A 81 -10.14 -3.59 -3.40
CA GLN A 81 -9.58 -3.66 -4.74
C GLN A 81 -10.59 -4.14 -5.77
N ALA A 82 -11.37 -5.18 -5.45
CA ALA A 82 -12.43 -5.67 -6.32
C ALA A 82 -13.50 -4.58 -6.55
N ALA A 83 -13.90 -3.84 -5.51
CA ALA A 83 -14.86 -2.75 -5.64
C ALA A 83 -14.33 -1.69 -6.61
N THR A 84 -13.12 -1.19 -6.36
CA THR A 84 -12.53 -0.13 -7.20
C THR A 84 -12.31 -0.62 -8.63
N ALA A 85 -11.76 -1.82 -8.82
CA ALA A 85 -11.60 -2.43 -10.13
C ALA A 85 -12.92 -2.58 -10.90
N PHE A 86 -13.98 -3.05 -10.22
CA PHE A 86 -15.30 -3.20 -10.82
C PHE A 86 -15.85 -1.87 -11.34
N TRP A 87 -15.67 -0.79 -10.59
CA TRP A 87 -16.04 0.55 -11.07
C TRP A 87 -15.20 0.98 -12.29
N LEU A 88 -13.88 0.75 -12.26
CA LEU A 88 -12.99 1.14 -13.35
C LEU A 88 -13.31 0.40 -14.66
N ILE A 89 -13.66 -0.88 -14.61
CA ILE A 89 -14.03 -1.64 -15.81
C ILE A 89 -15.39 -1.22 -16.36
N LEU A 90 -16.36 -0.91 -15.49
CA LEU A 90 -17.65 -0.34 -15.90
C LEU A 90 -17.47 0.99 -16.64
N PHE A 91 -16.57 1.84 -16.13
CA PHE A 91 -16.23 3.10 -16.77
C PHE A 91 -15.56 2.91 -18.14
N CYS A 92 -14.69 1.91 -18.28
CA CYS A 92 -13.97 1.63 -19.53
C CYS A 92 -14.87 0.99 -20.59
N PHE A 93 -15.75 0.08 -20.18
CA PHE A 93 -16.60 -0.72 -21.06
C PHE A 93 -18.07 -0.71 -20.62
N PRO A 94 -18.75 0.45 -20.59
CA PRO A 94 -20.13 0.57 -20.12
C PRO A 94 -21.14 -0.24 -20.95
N GLN A 95 -20.79 -0.57 -22.20
CA GLN A 95 -21.59 -1.38 -23.11
C GLN A 95 -21.55 -2.88 -22.80
N LEU A 96 -20.63 -3.35 -21.95
CA LEU A 96 -20.57 -4.76 -21.59
C LEU A 96 -21.65 -5.10 -20.56
N GLY A 97 -22.30 -6.24 -20.77
CA GLY A 97 -23.18 -6.83 -19.78
C GLY A 97 -22.43 -7.35 -18.56
N ASP A 98 -23.18 -7.74 -17.53
CA ASP A 98 -22.63 -8.14 -16.23
C ASP A 98 -21.67 -9.32 -16.32
N THR A 99 -22.05 -10.38 -17.05
CA THR A 99 -21.22 -11.59 -17.17
C THR A 99 -19.89 -11.32 -17.88
N PRO A 100 -19.84 -10.66 -19.06
CA PRO A 100 -18.58 -10.26 -19.67
C PRO A 100 -17.69 -9.41 -18.77
N ILE A 101 -18.26 -8.45 -18.02
CA ILE A 101 -17.51 -7.61 -17.08
C ILE A 101 -16.85 -8.45 -16.00
N LEU A 102 -17.60 -9.37 -15.38
CA LEU A 102 -17.08 -10.25 -14.34
C LEU A 102 -15.93 -11.12 -14.86
N ILE A 103 -16.06 -11.69 -16.06
CA ILE A 103 -15.00 -12.52 -16.67
C ILE A 103 -13.76 -11.69 -16.95
N VAL A 104 -13.90 -10.57 -17.67
CA VAL A 104 -12.75 -9.73 -18.06
C VAL A 104 -12.05 -9.16 -16.82
N MET A 105 -12.81 -8.64 -15.87
CA MET A 105 -12.23 -8.02 -14.69
C MET A 105 -11.61 -9.07 -13.75
N SER A 106 -12.19 -10.26 -13.60
CA SER A 106 -11.59 -11.31 -12.77
C SER A 106 -10.24 -11.77 -13.32
N LEU A 107 -10.08 -11.84 -14.65
CA LEU A 107 -8.81 -12.14 -15.30
C LEU A 107 -7.75 -11.08 -15.02
N ILE A 108 -8.06 -9.80 -15.24
CA ILE A 108 -7.10 -8.71 -15.01
C ILE A 108 -6.75 -8.60 -13.52
N LEU A 109 -7.77 -8.63 -12.64
CA LEU A 109 -7.57 -8.44 -11.20
C LEU A 109 -6.83 -9.62 -10.57
N GLY A 110 -7.21 -10.85 -10.91
CA GLY A 110 -6.51 -12.04 -10.43
C GLY A 110 -5.06 -12.11 -10.93
N LEU A 111 -4.81 -11.66 -12.17
CA LEU A 111 -3.46 -11.54 -12.70
C LEU A 111 -2.66 -10.42 -12.02
N TYR A 112 -3.27 -9.25 -11.78
CA TYR A 112 -2.66 -8.17 -11.01
C TYR A 112 -2.29 -8.63 -9.60
N TRP A 113 -3.16 -9.37 -8.91
CA TRP A 113 -2.88 -9.93 -7.59
C TRP A 113 -1.70 -10.90 -7.61
N ALA A 114 -1.68 -11.81 -8.58
CA ALA A 114 -0.61 -12.78 -8.72
C ALA A 114 0.73 -12.11 -9.05
N VAL A 115 0.75 -11.26 -10.08
CA VAL A 115 1.96 -10.58 -10.58
C VAL A 115 2.47 -9.56 -9.58
N GLY A 116 1.59 -8.71 -9.07
CA GLY A 116 1.93 -7.71 -8.06
C GLY A 116 2.55 -8.36 -6.84
N SER A 117 1.88 -9.34 -6.24
CA SER A 117 2.43 -10.03 -5.06
C SER A 117 3.75 -10.75 -5.40
N ASN A 118 3.86 -11.37 -6.58
CA ASN A 118 5.07 -12.07 -7.00
C ASN A 118 6.28 -11.14 -7.18
N LEU A 119 6.07 -9.89 -7.61
CA LEU A 119 7.11 -8.86 -7.66
C LEU A 119 7.74 -8.59 -6.29
N THR A 120 7.00 -8.84 -5.21
CA THR A 120 7.48 -8.60 -3.85
C THR A 120 8.18 -9.81 -3.23
N VAL A 121 8.10 -11.01 -3.81
CA VAL A 121 8.62 -12.25 -3.21
C VAL A 121 10.10 -12.13 -2.85
N GLU A 122 10.98 -11.88 -3.82
CA GLU A 122 12.43 -11.88 -3.58
C GLU A 122 12.87 -10.75 -2.65
N ILE A 123 12.28 -9.57 -2.79
CA ILE A 123 12.60 -8.42 -1.94
C ILE A 123 12.06 -8.61 -0.51
N SER A 124 10.96 -9.35 -0.33
CA SER A 124 10.47 -9.75 0.99
C SER A 124 11.37 -10.80 1.62
N GLN A 125 11.83 -11.81 0.87
CA GLN A 125 12.79 -12.79 1.39
C GLN A 125 14.08 -12.10 1.86
N ASP A 126 14.59 -11.15 1.07
CA ASP A 126 15.76 -10.36 1.43
C ASP A 126 15.56 -9.48 2.67
N LEU A 127 14.42 -8.79 2.78
CA LEU A 127 14.10 -7.96 3.95
C LEU A 127 13.95 -8.80 5.24
N THR A 128 13.42 -10.01 5.11
CA THR A 128 13.00 -10.85 6.24
C THR A 128 14.00 -11.96 6.58
N ASP A 129 15.11 -12.04 5.85
CA ASP A 129 16.11 -13.12 5.92
C ASP A 129 15.46 -14.51 5.77
N GLY A 130 14.61 -14.66 4.75
CA GLY A 130 13.96 -15.93 4.42
C GLY A 130 12.64 -16.19 5.15
N GLY A 131 11.86 -15.16 5.44
CA GLY A 131 10.62 -15.26 6.22
C GLY A 131 9.48 -16.08 5.57
N GLY A 132 9.63 -16.50 4.31
CA GLY A 132 8.69 -17.42 3.67
C GLY A 132 7.34 -16.82 3.26
N PHE A 133 7.20 -15.49 3.28
CA PHE A 133 6.00 -14.77 2.81
C PHE A 133 6.35 -13.63 1.84
N CYS A 134 5.33 -13.04 1.22
CA CYS A 134 5.46 -11.83 0.42
C CYS A 134 4.34 -10.84 0.72
N VAL A 135 4.39 -9.63 0.13
CA VAL A 135 3.35 -8.62 0.33
C VAL A 135 2.27 -8.74 -0.74
N ALA A 136 1.03 -8.94 -0.29
CA ALA A 136 -0.17 -8.89 -1.11
C ALA A 136 -1.09 -7.80 -0.56
N HIS A 137 -0.84 -6.58 -1.03
CA HIS A 137 -1.52 -5.40 -0.52
C HIS A 137 -1.87 -4.43 -1.67
N GLN A 138 -1.71 -3.12 -1.51
CA GLN A 138 -2.19 -2.09 -2.43
C GLN A 138 -1.09 -1.28 -3.11
N GLN A 139 0.16 -1.70 -2.93
CA GLN A 139 1.36 -0.97 -3.36
C GLN A 139 2.47 -1.92 -3.82
N MET A 140 2.10 -3.09 -4.35
CA MET A 140 3.07 -4.14 -4.66
C MET A 140 4.01 -3.73 -5.80
N PHE A 141 3.47 -3.08 -6.84
CA PHE A 141 4.28 -2.52 -7.92
C PHE A 141 5.11 -1.34 -7.41
N GLY A 142 4.53 -0.49 -6.55
CA GLY A 142 5.24 0.61 -5.88
C GLY A 142 6.44 0.13 -5.07
N ILE A 143 6.25 -0.90 -4.24
CA ILE A 143 7.33 -1.52 -3.46
C ILE A 143 8.42 -2.01 -4.41
N ALA A 144 8.08 -2.79 -5.43
CA ALA A 144 9.07 -3.33 -6.37
C ALA A 144 9.84 -2.22 -7.10
N PHE A 145 9.13 -1.20 -7.58
CA PHE A 145 9.69 -0.06 -8.29
C PHE A 145 10.62 0.78 -7.41
N PHE A 146 10.18 1.19 -6.23
CA PHE A 146 10.99 1.99 -5.31
C PHE A 146 12.15 1.20 -4.71
N THR A 147 12.01 -0.11 -4.51
CA THR A 147 13.12 -0.98 -4.09
C THR A 147 14.20 -1.07 -5.17
N TYR A 148 13.79 -1.25 -6.42
CA TYR A 148 14.70 -1.23 -7.57
C TYR A 148 15.44 0.11 -7.68
N LEU A 149 14.71 1.24 -7.59
CA LEU A 149 15.32 2.57 -7.61
C LEU A 149 16.25 2.80 -6.40
N SER A 150 15.89 2.31 -5.22
CA SER A 150 16.73 2.38 -4.02
C SER A 150 18.06 1.70 -4.22
N LYS A 151 18.04 0.45 -4.71
CA LYS A 151 19.26 -0.30 -5.04
C LYS A 151 20.09 0.43 -6.09
N LYS A 152 19.46 0.91 -7.17
CA LYS A 152 20.14 1.56 -8.30
C LYS A 152 20.76 2.91 -7.94
N LEU A 153 20.06 3.74 -7.17
CA LEU A 153 20.47 5.12 -6.88
C LEU A 153 21.33 5.23 -5.61
N PHE A 154 21.20 4.30 -4.66
CA PHE A 154 21.81 4.41 -3.34
C PHE A 154 22.58 3.17 -2.87
N GLY A 155 22.36 1.98 -3.44
CA GLY A 155 22.93 0.71 -2.94
C GLY A 155 24.46 0.63 -2.89
N ASN A 156 25.17 1.37 -3.76
CA ASN A 156 26.64 1.37 -3.81
C ASN A 156 27.28 2.60 -3.15
N LYS A 157 26.49 3.47 -2.51
CA LYS A 157 27.02 4.71 -1.94
C LYS A 157 27.49 4.45 -0.51
N LYS A 158 28.79 4.61 -0.25
CA LYS A 158 29.43 4.56 1.08
C LYS A 158 28.71 5.41 2.16
N ASN A 159 27.92 6.39 1.75
CA ASN A 159 27.20 7.32 2.63
C ASN A 159 25.71 6.99 2.84
N SER A 160 25.20 5.85 2.37
CA SER A 160 23.79 5.45 2.56
C SER A 160 23.69 4.37 3.64
N LYS A 161 23.76 4.78 4.90
CA LYS A 161 23.53 3.88 6.04
C LYS A 161 22.05 3.55 6.17
N ARG A 162 21.74 2.31 6.56
CA ARG A 162 20.39 1.93 6.98
C ARG A 162 20.04 2.69 8.26
N ILE A 163 18.77 2.99 8.47
CA ILE A 163 18.31 3.80 9.60
C ILE A 163 18.70 3.17 10.95
N GLU A 164 18.63 1.85 11.05
CA GLU A 164 19.03 1.05 12.22
C GLU A 164 20.54 1.10 12.52
N ASP A 165 21.38 1.46 11.56
CA ASP A 165 22.84 1.58 11.74
C ASP A 165 23.29 3.00 12.09
N ILE A 166 22.36 3.95 12.20
CA ILE A 166 22.65 5.34 12.53
C ILE A 166 22.72 5.48 14.05
N GLN A 167 23.88 5.90 14.57
CA GLN A 167 24.06 6.25 15.97
C GLN A 167 24.13 7.77 16.11
N LEU A 168 23.11 8.36 16.73
CA LEU A 168 23.07 9.80 16.99
C LEU A 168 23.86 10.16 18.27
N PRO A 169 24.69 11.22 18.26
CA PRO A 169 25.54 11.59 19.39
C PRO A 169 24.80 12.42 20.46
N GLY A 170 25.29 12.36 21.70
CA GLY A 170 24.83 13.22 22.81
C GLY A 170 23.34 13.04 23.11
N PHE A 171 22.62 14.14 23.38
CA PHE A 171 21.18 14.11 23.68
C PHE A 171 20.35 13.49 22.54
N MET A 172 20.81 13.57 21.28
CA MET A 172 20.09 12.99 20.14
C MET A 172 20.07 11.46 20.16
N SER A 173 20.86 10.81 21.02
CA SER A 173 20.83 9.35 21.18
C SER A 173 19.47 8.82 21.65
N ILE A 174 18.60 9.67 22.21
CA ILE A 174 17.22 9.28 22.56
C ILE A 174 16.42 8.82 21.34
N PHE A 175 16.75 9.32 20.14
CA PHE A 175 16.09 8.92 18.89
C PHE A 175 16.60 7.58 18.36
N ASN A 176 17.67 7.02 18.94
CA ASN A 176 18.07 5.65 18.67
C ASN A 176 17.08 4.66 19.31
N GLU A 177 16.31 5.08 20.33
CA GLU A 177 15.22 4.28 20.88
C GLU A 177 13.95 4.51 20.04
N ASN A 178 13.43 3.43 19.46
CA ASN A 178 12.39 3.48 18.44
C ASN A 178 11.05 4.01 18.97
N MET A 179 10.69 3.64 20.20
CA MET A 179 9.43 4.05 20.84
C MET A 179 9.46 5.53 21.20
N VAL A 180 10.57 6.02 21.77
CA VAL A 180 10.80 7.42 22.11
C VAL A 180 10.86 8.27 20.84
N SER A 181 11.64 7.85 19.84
CA SER A 181 11.74 8.52 18.54
C SER A 181 10.36 8.68 17.90
N THR A 182 9.61 7.59 17.80
CA THR A 182 8.27 7.59 17.21
C THR A 182 7.32 8.48 18.01
N ALA A 183 7.32 8.38 19.34
CA ALA A 183 6.48 9.21 20.20
C ALA A 183 6.72 10.71 20.00
N ILE A 184 7.98 11.15 19.98
CA ILE A 184 8.36 12.55 19.77
C ILE A 184 7.94 13.03 18.38
N LEU A 185 8.25 12.25 17.34
CA LEU A 185 7.92 12.59 15.96
C LEU A 185 6.40 12.71 15.76
N MET A 186 5.63 11.78 16.33
CA MET A 186 4.17 11.81 16.23
C MET A 186 3.55 12.95 17.05
N MET A 187 4.14 13.29 18.20
CA MET A 187 3.71 14.44 18.99
C MET A 187 3.90 15.75 18.23
N ILE A 188 5.02 15.92 17.55
CA ILE A 188 5.26 17.10 16.71
C ILE A 188 4.28 17.12 15.54
N PHE A 189 4.15 16.00 14.82
CA PHE A 189 3.33 15.92 13.61
C PHE A 189 1.83 16.06 13.89
N PHE A 190 1.25 15.17 14.70
CA PHE A 190 -0.17 15.23 15.01
C PHE A 190 -0.50 16.39 15.96
N GLY A 191 0.42 16.79 16.83
CA GLY A 191 0.24 17.99 17.65
C GLY A 191 0.08 19.25 16.81
N ALA A 192 0.87 19.40 15.73
CA ALA A 192 0.71 20.52 14.80
C ALA A 192 -0.66 20.50 14.09
N ILE A 193 -1.11 19.33 13.62
CA ILE A 193 -2.41 19.20 12.95
C ILE A 193 -3.56 19.48 13.93
N MET A 194 -3.52 18.90 15.13
CA MET A 194 -4.53 19.13 16.16
C MET A 194 -4.56 20.61 16.58
N ALA A 195 -3.41 21.27 16.65
CA ALA A 195 -3.35 22.70 16.93
C ALA A 195 -4.03 23.55 15.83
N VAL A 196 -3.90 23.16 14.55
CA VAL A 196 -4.60 23.82 13.42
C VAL A 196 -6.12 23.60 13.48
N LEU A 197 -6.57 22.40 13.85
CA LEU A 197 -8.00 22.11 14.06
C LEU A 197 -8.56 22.93 15.24
N GLY A 198 -7.77 23.05 16.31
CA GLY A 198 -8.11 23.83 17.50
C GLY A 198 -8.99 23.05 18.50
N LYS A 199 -8.96 23.48 19.77
CA LYS A 199 -9.69 22.84 20.87
C LYS A 199 -11.20 22.78 20.61
N ASP A 200 -11.75 23.86 20.07
CA ASP A 200 -13.20 23.99 19.88
C ASP A 200 -13.74 22.94 18.91
N TYR A 201 -13.00 22.63 17.82
CA TYR A 201 -13.35 21.54 16.90
C TYR A 201 -13.51 20.20 17.63
N PHE A 202 -12.61 19.87 18.55
CA PHE A 202 -12.67 18.60 19.30
C PHE A 202 -13.81 18.59 20.35
N ILE A 203 -14.20 19.74 20.87
CA ILE A 203 -15.36 19.87 21.76
C ILE A 203 -16.67 19.71 20.98
N GLU A 204 -16.79 20.42 19.86
CA GLU A 204 -17.97 20.38 18.97
C GLU A 204 -18.23 18.96 18.44
N THR A 205 -17.16 18.26 18.05
CA THR A 205 -17.22 16.87 17.60
C THR A 205 -17.37 15.86 18.74
N LYS A 206 -17.49 16.31 20.00
CA LYS A 206 -17.64 15.50 21.23
C LYS A 206 -16.49 14.52 21.47
N VAL A 207 -15.34 14.73 20.83
CA VAL A 207 -14.12 13.95 21.03
C VAL A 207 -13.43 14.37 22.33
N LEU A 208 -13.52 15.65 22.68
CA LEU A 208 -13.01 16.24 23.91
C LEU A 208 -14.17 16.82 24.73
N LYS A 209 -14.20 16.54 26.03
CA LYS A 209 -15.22 17.12 26.92
C LYS A 209 -14.95 18.60 27.17
N GLU A 210 -16.01 19.37 27.37
CA GLU A 210 -15.91 20.74 27.89
C GLU A 210 -15.11 20.75 29.21
N GLY A 211 -14.14 21.66 29.32
CA GLY A 211 -13.23 21.75 30.47
C GLY A 211 -12.01 20.81 30.45
N ALA A 212 -11.94 19.82 29.56
CA ALA A 212 -10.78 18.93 29.48
C ALA A 212 -9.52 19.66 28.95
N SER A 213 -8.34 19.19 29.39
CA SER A 213 -7.05 19.74 28.96
C SER A 213 -6.74 19.32 27.52
N PHE A 214 -6.71 20.31 26.63
CA PHE A 214 -6.36 20.09 25.23
C PHE A 214 -4.90 19.63 25.07
N PHE A 215 -3.99 20.17 25.87
CA PHE A 215 -2.59 19.75 25.86
C PHE A 215 -2.44 18.26 26.22
N MET A 216 -3.11 17.81 27.28
CA MET A 216 -3.06 16.39 27.67
C MET A 216 -3.70 15.49 26.61
N TYR A 217 -4.77 15.95 25.96
CA TYR A 217 -5.37 15.24 24.84
C TYR A 217 -4.40 15.09 23.65
N VAL A 218 -3.69 16.16 23.29
CA VAL A 218 -2.67 16.14 22.22
C VAL A 218 -1.55 15.15 22.56
N VAL A 219 -1.04 15.20 23.80
CA VAL A 219 0.00 14.28 24.28
C VAL A 219 -0.48 12.83 24.23
N ASP A 220 -1.60 12.52 24.87
CA ASP A 220 -2.17 11.16 24.91
C ASP A 220 -2.43 10.59 23.51
N THR A 221 -3.08 11.38 22.65
CA THR A 221 -3.42 10.98 21.28
C THR A 221 -2.17 10.71 20.45
N SER A 222 -1.13 11.52 20.60
CA SER A 222 0.12 11.33 19.85
C SER A 222 0.91 10.13 20.35
N LEU A 223 0.99 9.93 21.68
CA LEU A 223 1.71 8.80 22.27
C LEU A 223 1.05 7.45 21.97
N LYS A 224 -0.28 7.41 21.85
CA LYS A 224 -1.02 6.23 21.40
C LYS A 224 -0.49 5.66 20.09
N PHE A 225 0.05 6.48 19.19
CA PHE A 225 0.64 5.97 17.95
C PHE A 225 1.82 5.04 18.22
N ALA A 226 2.77 5.47 19.05
CA ALA A 226 3.95 4.67 19.40
C ALA A 226 3.54 3.36 20.08
N VAL A 227 2.54 3.42 20.97
CA VAL A 227 1.95 2.23 21.63
C VAL A 227 1.35 1.27 20.60
N TYR A 228 0.51 1.73 19.68
CA TYR A 228 -0.10 0.85 18.69
C TYR A 228 0.90 0.31 17.67
N LEU A 229 1.93 1.08 17.31
CA LEU A 229 2.99 0.57 16.45
C LEU A 229 3.79 -0.54 17.14
N ALA A 230 4.11 -0.37 18.43
CA ALA A 230 4.77 -1.40 19.22
C ALA A 230 3.91 -2.67 19.34
N ILE A 231 2.60 -2.53 19.61
CA ILE A 231 1.65 -3.66 19.64
C ILE A 231 1.62 -4.39 18.29
N LEU A 232 1.55 -3.63 17.19
CA LEU A 232 1.55 -4.18 15.83
C LEU A 232 2.82 -5.00 15.59
N GLN A 233 3.99 -4.45 15.91
CA GLN A 233 5.27 -5.14 15.69
C GLN A 233 5.42 -6.41 16.53
N LEU A 234 4.95 -6.38 17.78
CA LEU A 234 4.97 -7.55 18.65
C LEU A 234 4.06 -8.68 18.11
N GLY A 235 2.87 -8.34 17.61
CA GLY A 235 1.96 -9.32 17.04
C GLY A 235 2.44 -9.93 15.72
N VAL A 236 3.13 -9.14 14.89
CA VAL A 236 3.53 -9.53 13.54
C VAL A 236 4.47 -10.75 13.53
N ARG A 237 5.49 -10.81 14.39
CA ARG A 237 6.48 -11.90 14.37
C ARG A 237 5.86 -13.25 14.70
N THR A 238 5.01 -13.28 15.72
CA THR A 238 4.27 -14.49 16.12
C THR A 238 3.32 -14.93 15.00
N PHE A 239 2.57 -13.98 14.44
CA PHE A 239 1.64 -14.26 13.34
C PHE A 239 2.34 -14.84 12.10
N VAL A 240 3.44 -14.22 11.66
CA VAL A 240 4.18 -14.66 10.47
C VAL A 240 4.73 -16.07 10.67
N THR A 241 5.26 -16.38 11.85
CA THR A 241 5.81 -17.71 12.15
C THR A 241 4.75 -18.80 12.00
N GLU A 242 3.58 -18.61 12.64
CA GLU A 242 2.47 -19.58 12.57
C GLU A 242 1.85 -19.67 11.17
N LEU A 243 1.76 -18.54 10.48
CA LEU A 243 1.24 -18.51 9.11
C LEU A 243 2.17 -19.26 8.15
N THR A 244 3.47 -19.00 8.18
CA THR A 244 4.42 -19.68 7.29
C THR A 244 4.39 -21.19 7.54
N ASN A 245 4.38 -21.63 8.81
CA ASN A 245 4.27 -23.05 9.16
C ASN A 245 2.96 -23.68 8.65
N SER A 246 1.83 -23.01 8.84
CA SER A 246 0.53 -23.53 8.36
C SER A 246 0.42 -23.53 6.83
N PHE A 247 1.01 -22.55 6.15
CA PHE A 247 0.99 -22.46 4.69
C PHE A 247 1.92 -23.49 4.02
N GLN A 248 2.97 -23.97 4.70
CA GLN A 248 3.80 -25.07 4.19
C GLN A 248 2.97 -26.32 3.89
N GLY A 249 1.95 -26.65 4.69
CA GLY A 249 1.05 -27.78 4.40
C GLY A 249 0.26 -27.60 3.10
N ILE A 250 -0.21 -26.38 2.84
CA ILE A 250 -0.91 -26.02 1.60
C ILE A 250 0.06 -26.06 0.42
N SER A 251 1.24 -25.46 0.58
CA SER A 251 2.29 -25.44 -0.45
C SER A 251 2.71 -26.86 -0.82
N ASN A 252 2.98 -27.73 0.16
CA ASN A 252 3.48 -29.08 -0.10
C ASN A 252 2.45 -30.03 -0.75
N THR A 253 1.15 -29.71 -0.65
CA THR A 253 0.08 -30.61 -1.12
C THR A 253 -0.72 -30.01 -2.28
N PHE A 254 -1.32 -28.85 -2.08
CA PHE A 254 -2.34 -28.29 -2.99
C PHE A 254 -1.75 -27.29 -4.00
N LEU A 255 -0.75 -26.50 -3.58
CA LEU A 255 -0.09 -25.47 -4.41
C LEU A 255 1.46 -25.56 -4.29
N PRO A 256 2.11 -26.55 -4.93
CA PRO A 256 3.55 -26.78 -4.86
C PRO A 256 4.39 -25.52 -5.08
N GLY A 257 5.12 -25.06 -4.05
CA GLY A 257 6.03 -23.91 -4.16
C GLY A 257 5.33 -22.55 -4.12
N ALA A 258 4.10 -22.51 -3.58
CA ALA A 258 3.38 -21.26 -3.37
C ALA A 258 3.91 -20.49 -2.16
N VAL A 259 3.86 -19.17 -2.26
CA VAL A 259 4.22 -18.23 -1.19
C VAL A 259 2.95 -17.51 -0.73
N PRO A 260 2.66 -17.47 0.58
CA PRO A 260 1.55 -16.68 1.09
C PRO A 260 1.88 -15.21 0.94
N GLY A 261 1.04 -14.49 0.21
CA GLY A 261 1.04 -13.04 0.12
C GLY A 261 0.11 -12.46 1.17
N ILE A 262 0.65 -11.64 2.08
CA ILE A 262 -0.06 -11.11 3.24
C ILE A 262 0.00 -9.59 3.36
N ASP A 263 -0.65 -9.08 4.41
CA ASP A 263 -0.68 -7.66 4.74
C ASP A 263 0.72 -7.07 4.84
N CYS A 264 0.89 -5.88 4.26
CA CYS A 264 2.15 -5.15 4.26
C CYS A 264 2.69 -4.87 5.67
N ALA A 265 1.81 -4.72 6.67
CA ALA A 265 2.19 -4.52 8.06
C ALA A 265 3.04 -5.68 8.62
N ALA A 266 2.94 -6.88 8.04
CA ALA A 266 3.77 -8.02 8.40
C ALA A 266 5.27 -7.75 8.20
N THR A 267 5.63 -6.79 7.35
CA THR A 267 7.03 -6.42 7.11
C THR A 267 7.60 -5.49 8.18
N TYR A 268 6.74 -4.83 8.99
CA TYR A 268 7.17 -3.83 9.95
C TYR A 268 7.88 -4.44 11.17
N GLY A 269 7.70 -5.75 11.39
CA GLY A 269 8.46 -6.51 12.38
C GLY A 269 9.89 -6.85 11.94
N PHE A 270 10.21 -6.70 10.66
CA PHE A 270 11.50 -7.07 10.06
C PHE A 270 12.32 -5.85 9.60
N GLY A 271 11.65 -4.73 9.29
CA GLY A 271 12.31 -3.45 9.06
C GLY A 271 12.57 -2.64 10.33
N SER A 272 13.35 -1.57 10.21
CA SER A 272 13.52 -0.59 11.30
C SER A 272 12.18 0.09 11.63
N PRO A 273 11.75 0.15 12.90
CA PRO A 273 10.55 0.90 13.29
C PRO A 273 10.64 2.38 12.91
N ASN A 274 11.83 2.97 13.00
CA ASN A 274 12.07 4.34 12.57
C ASN A 274 11.85 4.51 11.05
N ALA A 275 12.07 3.48 10.22
CA ALA A 275 11.75 3.56 8.79
C ALA A 275 10.24 3.67 8.52
N VAL A 276 9.41 2.98 9.31
CA VAL A 276 7.94 3.09 9.26
C VAL A 276 7.52 4.54 9.55
N THR A 277 8.03 5.10 10.65
CA THR A 277 7.71 6.47 11.07
C THR A 277 8.21 7.52 10.09
N ILE A 278 9.45 7.40 9.60
CA ILE A 278 10.02 8.29 8.57
C ILE A 278 9.21 8.22 7.28
N GLY A 279 8.85 7.01 6.85
CA GLY A 279 8.01 6.80 5.66
C GLY A 279 6.69 7.52 5.76
N PHE A 280 6.00 7.37 6.88
CA PHE A 280 4.77 8.11 7.18
C PHE A 280 4.96 9.63 7.10
N LEU A 281 5.98 10.19 7.75
CA LEU A 281 6.21 11.63 7.80
C LEU A 281 6.49 12.23 6.42
N PHE A 282 7.38 11.61 5.64
CA PHE A 282 7.74 12.12 4.32
C PHE A 282 6.66 11.83 3.28
N GLY A 283 5.94 10.72 3.41
CA GLY A 283 4.71 10.46 2.67
C GLY A 283 3.64 11.53 2.93
N ALA A 284 3.39 11.84 4.20
CA ALA A 284 2.46 12.91 4.59
C ALA A 284 2.89 14.28 4.04
N LEU A 285 4.19 14.61 4.13
CA LEU A 285 4.73 15.84 3.57
C LEU A 285 4.48 15.92 2.05
N GLY A 286 4.75 14.84 1.32
CA GLY A 286 4.45 14.75 -0.12
C GLY A 286 2.96 14.97 -0.40
N GLN A 287 2.08 14.28 0.33
CA GLN A 287 0.64 14.45 0.16
C GLN A 287 0.18 15.88 0.45
N PHE A 288 0.62 16.50 1.55
CA PHE A 288 0.22 17.86 1.89
C PHE A 288 0.69 18.90 0.87
N ILE A 289 1.92 18.76 0.36
CA ILE A 289 2.40 19.64 -0.71
C ILE A 289 1.56 19.48 -1.98
N ALA A 290 1.21 18.23 -2.35
CA ALA A 290 0.34 17.99 -3.49
C ALA A 290 -1.07 18.56 -3.29
N ILE A 291 -1.66 18.43 -2.09
CA ILE A 291 -2.99 19.00 -1.78
C ILE A 291 -2.95 20.54 -1.88
N VAL A 292 -1.93 21.18 -1.31
CA VAL A 292 -1.74 22.64 -1.44
C VAL A 292 -1.59 23.04 -2.91
N ALA A 293 -0.83 22.28 -3.69
CA ALA A 293 -0.70 22.52 -5.13
C ALA A 293 -2.05 22.40 -5.86
N LEU A 294 -2.86 21.38 -5.57
CA LEU A 294 -4.21 21.24 -6.15
C LEU A 294 -5.11 22.43 -5.82
N LEU A 295 -5.05 22.94 -4.59
CA LEU A 295 -5.80 24.12 -4.16
C LEU A 295 -5.34 25.39 -4.89
N LEU A 296 -4.03 25.63 -4.95
CA LEU A 296 -3.45 26.80 -5.63
C LEU A 296 -3.72 26.80 -7.14
N LEU A 297 -3.70 25.62 -7.76
CA LEU A 297 -4.00 25.42 -9.18
C LEU A 297 -5.51 25.39 -9.49
N LYS A 298 -6.38 25.54 -8.48
CA LYS A 298 -7.84 25.48 -8.62
C LYS A 298 -8.30 24.21 -9.33
N SER A 299 -7.71 23.07 -8.93
CA SER A 299 -8.09 21.76 -9.46
C SER A 299 -9.60 21.52 -9.26
N PRO A 300 -10.30 20.96 -10.26
CA PRO A 300 -11.72 20.61 -10.13
C PRO A 300 -11.93 19.45 -9.15
N THR A 301 -10.88 18.70 -8.83
CA THR A 301 -10.92 17.62 -7.84
C THR A 301 -9.94 17.94 -6.73
N ILE A 302 -10.49 18.31 -5.57
CA ILE A 302 -9.73 18.52 -4.33
C ILE A 302 -9.71 17.22 -3.52
N VAL A 303 -8.55 16.96 -2.91
CA VAL A 303 -8.26 15.71 -2.20
C VAL A 303 -7.93 16.00 -0.74
N ILE A 304 -8.43 15.15 0.15
CA ILE A 304 -8.05 15.09 1.56
C ILE A 304 -7.31 13.80 1.82
N ALA A 305 -6.16 13.92 2.47
CA ALA A 305 -5.31 12.81 2.84
C ALA A 305 -6.00 11.89 3.86
N GLY A 306 -6.22 10.62 3.51
CA GLY A 306 -6.65 9.60 4.44
C GLY A 306 -5.48 9.01 5.21
N PHE A 307 -5.71 8.58 6.46
CA PHE A 307 -4.64 8.01 7.29
C PHE A 307 -4.03 6.75 6.68
N VAL A 308 -4.85 5.89 6.05
CA VAL A 308 -4.38 4.57 5.58
C VAL A 308 -3.33 4.71 4.48
N PRO A 309 -3.54 5.48 3.39
CA PRO A 309 -2.47 5.67 2.39
C PRO A 309 -1.28 6.49 2.89
N VAL A 310 -1.52 7.49 3.75
CA VAL A 310 -0.42 8.28 4.33
C VAL A 310 0.51 7.38 5.14
N PHE A 311 -0.04 6.50 5.97
CA PHE A 311 0.73 5.63 6.85
C PHE A 311 1.18 4.35 6.17
N PHE A 312 0.27 3.41 5.88
CA PHE A 312 0.65 2.04 5.55
C PHE A 312 1.41 1.93 4.24
N ASP A 313 1.01 2.71 3.23
CA ASP A 313 1.64 2.67 1.92
C ASP A 313 3.09 3.18 1.99
N ASN A 314 3.24 4.41 2.50
CA ASN A 314 4.51 5.10 2.58
C ASN A 314 5.46 4.49 3.61
N ALA A 315 4.94 3.95 4.72
CA ALA A 315 5.73 3.18 5.67
C ALA A 315 6.27 1.90 5.02
N THR A 316 5.46 1.17 4.25
CA THR A 316 5.92 -0.04 3.57
C THR A 316 6.98 0.30 2.54
N ILE A 317 6.76 1.31 1.70
CA ILE A 317 7.75 1.78 0.72
C ILE A 317 9.05 2.16 1.42
N ALA A 318 8.99 2.87 2.56
CA ALA A 318 10.16 3.26 3.32
C ALA A 318 10.93 2.07 3.90
N VAL A 319 10.25 1.04 4.42
CA VAL A 319 10.88 -0.17 4.96
C VAL A 319 11.72 -0.86 3.88
N TYR A 320 11.16 -1.08 2.70
CA TYR A 320 11.88 -1.71 1.59
C TYR A 320 12.97 -0.79 1.01
N ALA A 321 12.68 0.50 0.85
CA ALA A 321 13.64 1.48 0.37
C ALA A 321 14.85 1.61 1.32
N ASN A 322 14.62 1.61 2.63
CA ASN A 322 15.67 1.64 3.64
C ASN A 322 16.57 0.40 3.54
N ASN A 323 15.97 -0.79 3.39
CA ASN A 323 16.72 -2.04 3.30
C ASN A 323 17.72 -2.06 2.12
N LYS A 324 17.38 -1.42 0.99
CA LYS A 324 18.25 -1.38 -0.21
C LYS A 324 19.03 -0.08 -0.41
N GLY A 325 18.60 1.03 0.16
CA GLY A 325 19.14 2.36 -0.11
C GLY A 325 19.32 3.26 1.11
N GLY A 326 19.04 2.74 2.31
CA GLY A 326 19.21 3.45 3.58
C GLY A 326 18.30 4.66 3.77
N ILE A 327 18.66 5.52 4.73
CA ILE A 327 17.83 6.66 5.15
C ILE A 327 17.46 7.62 3.99
N LYS A 328 18.36 7.84 3.03
CA LYS A 328 18.10 8.75 1.90
C LYS A 328 16.97 8.25 1.01
N ALA A 329 16.96 6.94 0.75
CA ALA A 329 15.89 6.29 -0.01
C ALA A 329 14.58 6.28 0.79
N ALA A 330 14.67 5.99 2.09
CA ALA A 330 13.53 5.98 3.02
C ALA A 330 12.87 7.36 3.22
N ILE A 331 13.57 8.45 2.89
CA ILE A 331 13.03 9.81 2.89
C ILE A 331 12.44 10.15 1.50
N LEU A 332 13.25 9.96 0.45
CA LEU A 332 12.93 10.44 -0.89
C LEU A 332 11.73 9.70 -1.51
N PHE A 333 11.69 8.37 -1.40
CA PHE A 333 10.67 7.60 -2.11
C PHE A 333 9.28 7.67 -1.48
N PRO A 334 9.12 7.64 -0.15
CA PRO A 334 7.84 7.95 0.48
C PRO A 334 7.34 9.35 0.12
N PHE A 335 8.22 10.36 0.06
CA PHE A 335 7.86 11.70 -0.39
C PHE A 335 7.30 11.71 -1.82
N ILE A 336 8.01 11.07 -2.76
CA ILE A 336 7.54 10.93 -4.16
C ILE A 336 6.23 10.14 -4.22
N SER A 337 6.13 9.06 -3.44
CA SER A 337 4.90 8.26 -3.31
C SER A 337 3.73 9.13 -2.86
N GLY A 338 3.89 9.97 -1.83
CA GLY A 338 2.86 10.91 -1.37
C GLY A 338 2.36 11.85 -2.45
N LEU A 339 3.28 12.42 -3.26
CA LEU A 339 2.91 13.26 -4.40
C LEU A 339 2.08 12.47 -5.42
N CYS A 340 2.55 11.28 -5.81
CA CYS A 340 1.87 10.40 -6.75
C CYS A 340 0.47 9.97 -6.26
N GLN A 341 0.34 9.64 -4.97
CA GLN A 341 -0.92 9.24 -4.36
C GLN A 341 -1.99 10.34 -4.51
N VAL A 342 -1.65 11.59 -4.23
CA VAL A 342 -2.62 12.70 -4.31
C VAL A 342 -2.93 13.08 -5.76
N PHE A 343 -1.92 13.35 -6.59
CA PHE A 343 -2.16 13.77 -7.98
C PHE A 343 -2.81 12.67 -8.80
N GLY A 344 -2.33 11.43 -8.64
CA GLY A 344 -2.88 10.27 -9.29
C GLY A 344 -4.32 10.00 -8.91
N SER A 345 -4.64 10.07 -7.61
CA SER A 345 -6.01 9.91 -7.13
C SER A 345 -6.94 11.03 -7.62
N ALA A 346 -6.49 12.29 -7.56
CA ALA A 346 -7.25 13.43 -8.08
C ALA A 346 -7.61 13.23 -9.56
N PHE A 347 -6.63 12.80 -10.37
CA PHE A 347 -6.83 12.51 -11.79
C PHE A 347 -7.83 11.37 -12.01
N ILE A 348 -7.58 10.20 -11.44
CA ILE A 348 -8.40 9.01 -11.73
C ILE A 348 -9.82 9.16 -11.17
N ALA A 349 -9.97 9.65 -9.94
CA ALA A 349 -11.28 9.79 -9.30
C ALA A 349 -12.12 10.89 -9.95
N GLY A 350 -11.49 11.97 -10.40
CA GLY A 350 -12.14 12.98 -11.24
C GLY A 350 -12.58 12.41 -12.59
N MET A 351 -11.70 11.66 -13.26
CA MET A 351 -11.97 11.06 -14.57
C MET A 351 -13.13 10.04 -14.54
N VAL A 352 -13.20 9.21 -13.49
CA VAL A 352 -14.20 8.14 -13.38
C VAL A 352 -15.42 8.52 -12.55
N GLY A 353 -15.54 9.78 -12.15
CA GLY A 353 -16.69 10.33 -11.42
C GLY A 353 -16.75 10.00 -9.92
N LEU A 354 -15.84 9.19 -9.38
CA LEU A 354 -15.84 8.82 -7.95
C LEU A 354 -15.55 9.99 -7.01
N ALA A 355 -14.92 11.06 -7.51
CA ALA A 355 -14.72 12.28 -6.73
C ALA A 355 -16.05 12.85 -6.21
N ALA A 356 -17.12 12.81 -7.02
CA ALA A 356 -18.46 13.25 -6.63
C ALA A 356 -19.11 12.34 -5.58
N ASN A 357 -18.66 11.09 -5.46
CA ASN A 357 -19.08 10.14 -4.42
C ASN A 357 -18.24 10.23 -3.14
N GLY A 358 -17.33 11.20 -3.06
CA GLY A 358 -16.65 11.59 -1.82
C GLY A 358 -15.42 10.76 -1.44
N GLY A 359 -14.99 9.79 -2.26
CA GLY A 359 -13.86 8.94 -1.90
C GLY A 359 -13.17 8.22 -3.05
N TYR A 360 -11.88 7.92 -2.85
CA TYR A 360 -11.10 7.04 -3.71
C TYR A 360 -10.13 6.20 -2.87
N LEU A 361 -9.67 5.07 -3.41
CA LEU A 361 -8.88 4.09 -2.66
C LEU A 361 -7.52 4.65 -2.20
N GLY A 362 -6.85 5.43 -3.03
CA GLY A 362 -5.76 6.31 -2.58
C GLY A 362 -4.36 5.70 -2.41
N MET A 363 -4.22 4.38 -2.51
CA MET A 363 -2.93 3.69 -2.41
C MET A 363 -2.14 3.76 -3.72
N TRP A 364 -0.84 3.55 -3.70
CA TRP A 364 0.09 3.93 -4.76
C TRP A 364 -0.17 3.17 -6.06
N ASP A 365 -0.38 1.85 -6.03
CA ASP A 365 -0.70 1.11 -7.26
C ASP A 365 -2.03 1.60 -7.86
N TRP A 366 -2.96 2.05 -7.02
CA TRP A 366 -4.26 2.58 -7.43
C TRP A 366 -4.24 4.05 -7.85
N ALA A 367 -3.20 4.78 -7.47
CA ALA A 367 -2.97 6.15 -7.89
C ALA A 367 -1.99 6.24 -9.08
N VAL A 368 -1.26 5.17 -9.40
CA VAL A 368 -0.25 5.17 -10.48
C VAL A 368 -0.49 4.08 -11.51
N VAL A 369 -0.52 2.81 -11.10
CA VAL A 369 -0.62 1.67 -12.03
C VAL A 369 -2.03 1.56 -12.61
N TRP A 370 -3.07 1.55 -11.77
CA TRP A 370 -4.45 1.43 -12.22
C TRP A 370 -4.93 2.62 -13.06
N PRO A 371 -4.55 3.88 -12.79
CA PRO A 371 -4.88 4.98 -13.68
C PRO A 371 -4.29 4.80 -15.08
N ILE A 372 -3.06 4.28 -15.20
CA ILE A 372 -2.47 3.92 -16.50
C ILE A 372 -3.30 2.81 -17.16
N PHE A 373 -3.67 1.77 -16.43
CA PHE A 373 -4.51 0.69 -16.95
C PHE A 373 -5.87 1.22 -17.43
N THR A 374 -6.53 2.06 -16.63
CA THR A 374 -7.83 2.66 -16.96
C THR A 374 -7.74 3.52 -18.21
N VAL A 375 -6.72 4.38 -18.33
CA VAL A 375 -6.53 5.21 -19.53
C VAL A 375 -6.31 4.34 -20.77
N ILE A 376 -5.43 3.33 -20.68
CA ILE A 376 -5.17 2.40 -21.80
C ILE A 376 -6.46 1.66 -22.20
N MET A 377 -7.21 1.11 -21.24
CA MET A 377 -8.48 0.43 -21.52
C MET A 377 -9.54 1.36 -22.10
N LYS A 378 -9.65 2.59 -21.57
CA LYS A 378 -10.66 3.56 -22.00
C LYS A 378 -10.47 3.99 -23.45
N TYR A 379 -9.23 4.26 -23.86
CA TYR A 379 -8.94 4.84 -25.18
C TYR A 379 -8.54 3.80 -26.24
N ALA A 380 -7.90 2.70 -25.87
CA ALA A 380 -7.54 1.62 -26.80
C ALA A 380 -8.50 0.41 -26.75
N GLY A 381 -9.54 0.47 -25.92
CA GLY A 381 -10.58 -0.56 -25.82
C GLY A 381 -10.01 -1.95 -25.54
N PHE A 382 -10.48 -2.97 -26.29
CA PHE A 382 -10.02 -4.35 -26.15
C PHE A 382 -8.55 -4.55 -26.52
N ILE A 383 -7.98 -3.70 -27.39
CA ILE A 383 -6.54 -3.73 -27.69
C ILE A 383 -5.76 -3.29 -26.45
N GLY A 384 -6.21 -2.23 -25.79
CA GLY A 384 -5.64 -1.76 -24.53
C GLY A 384 -5.69 -2.82 -23.43
N LEU A 385 -6.83 -3.50 -23.31
CA LEU A 385 -6.97 -4.66 -22.43
C LEU A 385 -5.94 -5.76 -22.72
N ALA A 386 -5.80 -6.15 -24.00
CA ALA A 386 -4.84 -7.17 -24.40
C ALA A 386 -3.39 -6.76 -24.08
N ILE A 387 -3.03 -5.49 -24.28
CA ILE A 387 -1.71 -4.95 -23.92
C ILE A 387 -1.45 -5.12 -22.42
N ILE A 388 -2.40 -4.76 -21.56
CA ILE A 388 -2.26 -4.89 -20.11
C ILE A 388 -2.05 -6.36 -19.71
N LEU A 389 -2.85 -7.27 -20.25
CA LEU A 389 -2.71 -8.71 -19.98
C LEU A 389 -1.34 -9.24 -20.42
N VAL A 390 -0.89 -8.88 -21.62
CA VAL A 390 0.43 -9.28 -22.13
C VAL A 390 1.55 -8.74 -21.24
N VAL A 391 1.51 -7.46 -20.86
CA VAL A 391 2.53 -6.86 -19.98
C VAL A 391 2.58 -7.58 -18.64
N LEU A 392 1.42 -7.82 -18.01
CA LEU A 392 1.34 -8.51 -16.73
C LEU A 392 1.87 -9.95 -16.82
N ILE A 393 1.58 -10.67 -17.91
CA ILE A 393 2.11 -12.04 -18.14
C ILE A 393 3.63 -12.02 -18.37
N LEU A 394 4.16 -11.01 -19.05
CA LEU A 394 5.58 -10.92 -19.37
C LEU A 394 6.45 -10.67 -18.14
N ILE A 395 5.97 -9.91 -17.15
CA ILE A 395 6.73 -9.55 -15.94
C ILE A 395 7.34 -10.78 -15.23
N PRO A 396 6.58 -11.79 -14.77
CA PRO A 396 7.15 -12.94 -14.07
C PRO A 396 8.05 -13.79 -14.98
N GLN A 397 7.81 -13.81 -16.28
CA GLN A 397 8.67 -14.51 -17.25
C GLN A 397 10.04 -13.83 -17.37
N LEU A 398 10.06 -12.50 -17.39
CA LEU A 398 11.29 -11.72 -17.41
C LEU A 398 12.06 -11.84 -16.09
N GLN A 399 11.37 -11.82 -14.94
CA GLN A 399 12.00 -12.08 -13.63
C GLN A 399 12.67 -13.46 -13.62
N TYR A 400 11.96 -14.52 -14.04
CA TYR A 400 12.53 -15.86 -14.12
C TYR A 400 13.74 -15.92 -15.06
N ARG A 401 13.66 -15.32 -16.26
CA ARG A 401 14.76 -15.31 -17.23
C ARG A 401 16.02 -14.60 -16.74
N SER A 402 15.87 -13.62 -15.85
CA SER A 402 17.01 -12.88 -15.33
C SER A 402 17.89 -13.73 -14.39
N HIS A 403 17.28 -14.64 -13.62
CA HIS A 403 18.02 -15.50 -12.67
C HIS A 403 17.33 -16.88 -12.52
N PRO A 404 17.35 -17.74 -13.56
CA PRO A 404 16.51 -18.94 -13.62
C PRO A 404 16.81 -19.94 -12.48
N ASP A 405 18.07 -20.03 -12.06
CA ASP A 405 18.47 -21.00 -11.04
C ASP A 405 18.17 -20.56 -9.61
N THR A 406 18.08 -19.25 -9.36
CA THR A 406 17.83 -18.71 -8.02
C THR A 406 16.37 -18.30 -7.82
N TYR A 407 15.61 -18.19 -8.91
CA TYR A 407 14.21 -17.77 -8.89
C TYR A 407 13.36 -18.62 -7.94
N PHE A 408 13.28 -19.93 -8.13
CA PHE A 408 12.52 -20.78 -7.21
C PHE A 408 13.27 -21.02 -5.89
N LEU A 409 14.61 -21.02 -5.93
CA LEU A 409 15.45 -21.27 -4.76
C LEU A 409 15.24 -20.25 -3.64
N CYS A 410 14.98 -18.98 -3.95
CA CYS A 410 14.78 -17.94 -2.93
C CYS A 410 13.64 -18.22 -1.94
N VAL A 411 12.71 -19.11 -2.29
CA VAL A 411 11.58 -19.51 -1.43
C VAL A 411 11.63 -20.98 -1.03
N GLU A 412 12.31 -21.83 -1.81
CA GLU A 412 12.47 -23.25 -1.52
C GLU A 412 13.58 -23.50 -0.49
N ASP A 413 14.72 -22.81 -0.62
CA ASP A 413 15.86 -22.88 0.30
C ASP A 413 16.63 -21.53 0.29
N TYR A 414 16.31 -20.69 1.26
CA TYR A 414 16.88 -19.35 1.33
C TYR A 414 18.37 -19.33 1.71
N GLU A 415 18.86 -20.33 2.45
CA GLU A 415 20.30 -20.42 2.77
C GLU A 415 21.10 -20.80 1.53
N ALA A 416 20.65 -21.80 0.77
CA ALA A 416 21.26 -22.15 -0.52
C ALA A 416 21.19 -20.98 -1.51
N TYR A 417 20.09 -20.22 -1.51
CA TYR A 417 19.97 -18.99 -2.28
C TYR A 417 21.04 -17.96 -1.90
N LYS A 418 21.24 -17.68 -0.60
CA LYS A 418 22.26 -16.75 -0.11
C LYS A 418 23.67 -17.19 -0.53
N GLU A 419 23.97 -18.49 -0.44
CA GLU A 419 25.26 -19.02 -0.87
C GLU A 419 25.51 -18.84 -2.37
N LYS A 420 24.48 -19.05 -3.19
CA LYS A 420 24.59 -18.94 -4.64
C LYS A 420 24.76 -17.50 -5.09
N VAL A 421 23.96 -16.57 -4.53
CA VAL A 421 24.05 -15.14 -4.82
C VAL A 421 25.36 -14.51 -4.34
N LYS A 422 25.98 -15.03 -3.26
CA LYS A 422 27.30 -14.56 -2.80
C LYS A 422 28.47 -14.98 -3.71
N LYS A 423 28.28 -16.02 -4.52
CA LYS A 423 29.32 -16.55 -5.43
C LYS A 423 29.29 -15.87 -6.80
N GLU A 424 28.19 -15.21 -7.15
CA GLU A 424 27.98 -14.38 -8.34
C GLU A 424 28.36 -12.92 -8.07
#